data_AF-A0A516WYF1-F1
#
_entry.id   AF-A0A516WYF1-F1
#
_cell.length_a   1.000
_cell.length_b   1.000
_cell.length_c   1.000
_cell.angle_alpha   90.00
_cell.angle_beta   90.00
_cell.angle_gamma   90.00
#
_symmetry.space_group_name_H-M   'P 1'
#
loop_
_entity.id
_entity.type
_entity.pdbx_description
1 polymer ?
#
loop_
_entity_poly.entity_id
_entity_poly.type
_entity_poly.pdbx_seq_one_letter_code
_entity_poly.pdbx_strand_id
1 'polypeptide(L)'
;MLHLDMDAFFASVEQLTRPTLRGRPVLVGGLGGRGVVAGASYEARVFGARSAMPMHQARRLVGPGAVVLPPRGRLYGMLSKSVFDALRGPMPVLEQLSMDEAFGEPTELAGADAATVQRYCEGLRALVLEETGLVASIGAGSGKQVAKIASGLAKPDGITVIPPDEQHAVLDELPVRKLWGIGPVAEEKLKRLGIETIGGFARTPESEVASILGATVGPGLHRLAQGIDNRPVAERAESKQVSAETTFATDLVTMAELRGAVESSAASAFGRLQKDGRAARTVVLKLKKADMSIVTRSVTLPYATLDRQILVAAAQRQVIDPLELGPVRLVGVGFAGLSTVRQGSLFPELDLDVPGYQESKITEAGPDDGLSAPTPAPARAIDTRWHPGLDVTHPDFGHGWVQGAGHGVVTVRFETRTTGPGKARTFKEDDVRLERADVEGSLE
;
A
#
# COMPACT_ATOMS: atom_id res chain seq x y z
N MET A 1 10.33 12.49 -19.83
CA MET A 1 9.82 11.84 -18.60
C MET A 1 9.16 10.51 -18.93
N LEU A 2 9.43 9.46 -18.14
CA LEU A 2 8.75 8.17 -18.18
C LEU A 2 8.00 7.91 -16.87
N HIS A 3 6.84 7.25 -16.95
CA HIS A 3 6.13 6.67 -15.81
C HIS A 3 5.88 5.20 -16.09
N LEU A 4 6.43 4.32 -15.26
CA LEU A 4 6.21 2.89 -15.30
C LEU A 4 5.24 2.49 -14.19
N ASP A 5 4.29 1.62 -14.51
CA ASP A 5 3.28 1.13 -13.58
C ASP A 5 2.99 -0.36 -13.85
N MET A 6 3.28 -1.22 -12.87
CA MET A 6 3.04 -2.67 -12.99
C MET A 6 1.54 -2.98 -13.01
N ASP A 7 1.17 -3.81 -13.96
CA ASP A 7 -0.22 -4.00 -14.34
C ASP A 7 -0.97 -4.88 -13.36
N ALA A 8 -2.05 -4.32 -12.76
CA ALA A 8 -2.86 -4.98 -11.74
C ALA A 8 -2.02 -5.69 -10.65
N PHE A 9 -0.91 -5.07 -10.25
CA PHE A 9 0.24 -5.69 -9.58
C PHE A 9 -0.09 -6.82 -8.61
N PHE A 10 -0.86 -6.54 -7.54
CA PHE A 10 -1.16 -7.59 -6.55
C PHE A 10 -1.89 -8.78 -7.13
N ALA A 11 -2.90 -8.57 -8.00
CA ALA A 11 -3.62 -9.68 -8.60
C ALA A 11 -2.74 -10.45 -9.60
N SER A 12 -1.90 -9.75 -10.37
CA SER A 12 -0.95 -10.36 -11.31
C SER A 12 0.09 -11.22 -10.59
N VAL A 13 0.60 -10.78 -9.43
CA VAL A 13 1.48 -11.61 -8.58
C VAL A 13 0.77 -12.88 -8.11
N GLU A 14 -0.50 -12.79 -7.72
CA GLU A 14 -1.26 -13.97 -7.33
C GLU A 14 -1.52 -14.91 -8.51
N GLN A 15 -1.79 -14.39 -9.70
CA GLN A 15 -1.98 -15.21 -10.92
C GLN A 15 -0.66 -15.79 -11.47
N LEU A 16 0.46 -15.12 -11.23
CA LEU A 16 1.80 -15.59 -11.59
C LEU A 16 2.16 -16.86 -10.79
N THR A 17 1.97 -16.82 -9.48
CA THR A 17 2.35 -17.87 -8.53
C THR A 17 1.26 -18.92 -8.30
N ARG A 18 0.02 -18.66 -8.74
CA ARG A 18 -1.09 -19.62 -8.75
C ARG A 18 -1.64 -19.74 -10.17
N PRO A 19 -0.99 -20.52 -11.04
CA PRO A 19 -1.25 -20.51 -12.48
C PRO A 19 -2.70 -20.87 -12.85
N THR A 20 -3.41 -21.63 -12.02
CA THR A 20 -4.85 -21.92 -12.21
C THR A 20 -5.73 -20.65 -12.13
N LEU A 21 -5.23 -19.54 -11.57
CA LEU A 21 -5.94 -18.27 -11.47
C LEU A 21 -5.78 -17.36 -12.70
N ARG A 22 -4.93 -17.70 -13.67
CA ARG A 22 -4.81 -16.92 -14.91
C ARG A 22 -6.15 -16.91 -15.65
N GLY A 23 -6.59 -15.75 -16.12
CA GLY A 23 -7.91 -15.60 -16.76
C GLY A 23 -9.10 -15.59 -15.78
N ARG A 24 -8.86 -15.65 -14.46
CA ARG A 24 -9.91 -15.62 -13.42
C ARG A 24 -10.05 -14.21 -12.83
N PRO A 25 -11.27 -13.78 -12.45
CA PRO A 25 -11.46 -12.52 -11.76
C PRO A 25 -10.99 -12.62 -10.30
N VAL A 26 -9.73 -12.28 -10.09
CA VAL A 26 -9.05 -12.23 -8.79
C VAL A 26 -9.21 -10.86 -8.12
N LEU A 27 -9.56 -10.88 -6.84
CA LEU A 27 -9.63 -9.74 -5.92
C LEU A 27 -8.69 -10.00 -4.73
N VAL A 28 -7.68 -9.16 -4.57
CA VAL A 28 -6.76 -9.21 -3.44
C VAL A 28 -7.18 -8.18 -2.41
N GLY A 29 -7.32 -8.56 -1.14
CA GLY A 29 -7.66 -7.60 -0.09
C GLY A 29 -8.09 -8.24 1.23
N GLY A 30 -8.64 -7.41 2.13
CA GLY A 30 -9.11 -7.87 3.43
C GLY A 30 -10.31 -8.81 3.29
N LEU A 31 -10.25 -9.97 3.96
CA LEU A 31 -11.31 -10.98 3.96
C LEU A 31 -12.45 -10.69 4.94
N GLY A 32 -12.22 -9.81 5.93
CA GLY A 32 -13.24 -9.44 6.93
C GLY A 32 -14.35 -8.56 6.37
N GLY A 33 -15.47 -8.42 7.10
CA GLY A 33 -16.65 -7.67 6.66
C GLY A 33 -16.43 -6.18 6.33
N ARG A 34 -15.33 -5.61 6.82
CA ARG A 34 -14.90 -4.22 6.55
C ARG A 34 -13.71 -4.12 5.60
N GLY A 35 -13.32 -5.24 4.97
CA GLY A 35 -12.22 -5.31 4.03
C GLY A 35 -12.49 -4.52 2.75
N VAL A 36 -11.41 -4.03 2.15
CA VAL A 36 -11.40 -3.35 0.85
C VAL A 36 -10.51 -4.11 -0.12
N VAL A 37 -10.79 -3.95 -1.41
CA VAL A 37 -9.94 -4.47 -2.48
C VAL A 37 -8.64 -3.66 -2.52
N ALA A 38 -7.52 -4.32 -2.27
CA ALA A 38 -6.19 -3.76 -2.45
C ALA A 38 -5.78 -3.80 -3.93
N GLY A 39 -6.05 -4.90 -4.63
CA GLY A 39 -5.81 -5.05 -6.06
C GLY A 39 -6.90 -5.88 -6.74
N ALA A 40 -7.32 -5.45 -7.92
CA ALA A 40 -8.26 -6.19 -8.78
C ALA A 40 -7.60 -6.50 -10.12
N SER A 41 -7.67 -7.77 -10.52
CA SER A 41 -7.30 -8.27 -11.85
C SER A 41 -8.10 -7.57 -12.95
N TYR A 42 -7.60 -7.59 -14.18
CA TYR A 42 -8.33 -7.02 -15.32
C TYR A 42 -9.65 -7.74 -15.57
N GLU A 43 -9.68 -9.07 -15.38
CA GLU A 43 -10.86 -9.91 -15.48
C GLU A 43 -11.92 -9.51 -14.45
N ALA A 44 -11.52 -9.11 -13.23
CA ALA A 44 -12.46 -8.58 -12.24
C ALA A 44 -12.94 -7.15 -12.61
N ARG A 45 -12.08 -6.32 -13.20
CA ARG A 45 -12.41 -4.94 -13.62
C ARG A 45 -13.47 -4.88 -14.72
N VAL A 46 -13.57 -5.91 -15.57
CA VAL A 46 -14.65 -6.04 -16.57
C VAL A 46 -16.04 -5.94 -15.91
N PHE A 47 -16.18 -6.46 -14.69
CA PHE A 47 -17.43 -6.40 -13.92
C PHE A 47 -17.56 -5.11 -13.09
N GLY A 48 -16.65 -4.15 -13.23
CA GLY A 48 -16.65 -2.89 -12.49
C GLY A 48 -16.01 -2.96 -11.10
N ALA A 49 -15.41 -4.08 -10.71
CA ALA A 49 -14.62 -4.14 -9.48
C ALA A 49 -13.35 -3.28 -9.60
N ARG A 50 -12.95 -2.60 -8.53
CA ARG A 50 -11.79 -1.70 -8.52
C ARG A 50 -11.11 -1.66 -7.15
N SER A 51 -9.85 -1.24 -7.12
CA SER A 51 -9.13 -0.97 -5.87
C SER A 51 -9.87 0.07 -5.01
N ALA A 52 -9.70 -0.04 -3.69
CA ALA A 52 -10.41 0.72 -2.66
C ALA A 52 -11.93 0.51 -2.59
N MET A 53 -12.52 -0.34 -3.45
CA MET A 53 -13.93 -0.74 -3.31
C MET A 53 -14.11 -1.66 -2.08
N PRO A 54 -15.22 -1.54 -1.32
CA PRO A 54 -15.56 -2.53 -0.31
C PRO A 54 -15.60 -3.94 -0.88
N MET A 55 -14.96 -4.90 -0.21
CA MET A 55 -14.79 -6.26 -0.75
C MET A 55 -16.13 -6.95 -1.04
N HIS A 56 -17.13 -6.76 -0.17
CA HIS A 56 -18.48 -7.31 -0.38
C HIS A 56 -19.14 -6.78 -1.67
N GLN A 57 -18.94 -5.51 -1.99
CA GLN A 57 -19.48 -4.90 -3.21
C GLN A 57 -18.76 -5.44 -4.45
N ALA A 58 -17.43 -5.53 -4.41
CA ALA A 58 -16.63 -6.08 -5.50
C ALA A 58 -17.00 -7.55 -5.79
N ARG A 59 -17.15 -8.38 -4.74
CA ARG A 59 -17.61 -9.77 -4.88
C ARG A 59 -19.00 -9.86 -5.50
N ARG A 60 -19.92 -8.97 -5.10
CA ARG A 60 -21.28 -8.94 -5.67
C ARG A 60 -21.28 -8.56 -7.15
N LEU A 61 -20.42 -7.63 -7.56
CA LEU A 61 -20.27 -7.22 -8.96
C LEU A 61 -19.75 -8.36 -9.85
N VAL A 62 -18.72 -9.06 -9.38
CA VAL A 62 -18.10 -10.18 -10.12
C VAL A 62 -18.98 -11.45 -10.07
N GLY A 63 -19.70 -11.67 -8.98
CA GLY A 63 -20.58 -12.82 -8.80
C GLY A 63 -19.84 -14.11 -8.41
N PRO A 64 -20.40 -15.30 -8.74
CA PRO A 64 -19.87 -16.59 -8.30
C PRO A 64 -18.44 -16.90 -8.76
N GLY A 65 -17.97 -16.22 -9.81
CA GLY A 65 -16.62 -16.41 -10.34
C GLY A 65 -15.51 -15.74 -9.53
N ALA A 66 -15.84 -14.87 -8.57
CA ALA A 66 -14.86 -14.08 -7.83
C ALA A 66 -13.91 -14.95 -6.99
N VAL A 67 -12.62 -14.84 -7.24
CA VAL A 67 -11.58 -15.43 -6.39
C VAL A 67 -11.06 -14.34 -5.46
N VAL A 68 -11.18 -14.53 -4.15
CA VAL A 68 -10.74 -13.55 -3.16
C VAL A 68 -9.55 -14.10 -2.39
N LEU A 69 -8.45 -13.35 -2.38
CA LEU A 69 -7.20 -13.75 -1.73
C LEU A 69 -6.75 -12.71 -0.70
N PRO A 70 -6.22 -13.15 0.46
CA PRO A 70 -5.55 -12.25 1.39
C PRO A 70 -4.23 -11.74 0.79
N PRO A 71 -3.81 -10.51 1.09
CA PRO A 71 -2.58 -9.96 0.53
C PRO A 71 -1.31 -10.62 1.09
N ARG A 72 -0.38 -11.00 0.22
CA ARG A 72 0.95 -11.52 0.56
C ARG A 72 2.03 -10.44 0.48
N GLY A 73 2.00 -9.49 1.41
CA GLY A 73 2.83 -8.29 1.38
C GLY A 73 4.35 -8.52 1.26
N ARG A 74 4.88 -9.60 1.85
CA ARG A 74 6.30 -9.99 1.72
C ARG A 74 6.65 -10.32 0.26
N LEU A 75 5.85 -11.17 -0.38
CA LEU A 75 6.02 -11.54 -1.78
C LEU A 75 5.94 -10.33 -2.71
N TYR A 76 4.98 -9.42 -2.47
CA TYR A 76 4.84 -8.18 -3.23
C TYR A 76 6.07 -7.29 -3.10
N GLY A 77 6.61 -7.15 -1.88
CA GLY A 77 7.82 -6.39 -1.63
C GLY A 77 9.06 -6.95 -2.33
N MET A 78 9.19 -8.29 -2.37
CA MET A 78 10.31 -8.94 -3.07
C MET A 78 10.27 -8.70 -4.57
N LEU A 79 9.12 -8.93 -5.22
CA LEU A 79 8.97 -8.73 -6.66
C LEU A 79 9.09 -7.25 -7.04
N SER A 80 8.51 -6.35 -6.25
CA SER A 80 8.68 -4.90 -6.40
C SER A 80 10.16 -4.50 -6.37
N LYS A 81 10.90 -5.01 -5.39
CA LYS A 81 12.33 -4.74 -5.25
C LYS A 81 13.13 -5.25 -6.46
N SER A 82 12.91 -6.50 -6.87
CA SER A 82 13.59 -7.10 -8.03
C SER A 82 13.34 -6.29 -9.32
N VAL A 83 12.10 -5.85 -9.57
CA VAL A 83 11.78 -4.94 -10.69
C VAL A 83 12.55 -3.62 -10.60
N PHE A 84 12.46 -2.91 -9.47
CA PHE A 84 13.10 -1.60 -9.38
C PHE A 84 14.62 -1.67 -9.34
N ASP A 85 15.21 -2.72 -8.76
CA ASP A 85 16.65 -2.95 -8.79
C ASP A 85 17.13 -3.20 -10.23
N ALA A 86 16.40 -3.97 -11.03
CA ALA A 86 16.70 -4.17 -12.46
C ALA A 86 16.58 -2.86 -13.27
N LEU A 87 15.54 -2.06 -12.99
CA LEU A 87 15.31 -0.78 -13.67
C LEU A 87 16.37 0.28 -13.36
N ARG A 88 17.14 0.16 -12.26
CA ARG A 88 18.21 1.12 -11.92
C ARG A 88 19.36 1.13 -12.92
N GLY A 89 19.56 0.06 -13.68
CA GLY A 89 20.52 0.02 -14.78
C GLY A 89 20.17 1.05 -15.87
N PRO A 90 19.02 0.90 -16.55
CA PRO A 90 18.60 1.84 -17.59
C PRO A 90 18.08 3.19 -17.05
N MET A 91 17.51 3.24 -15.84
CA MET A 91 16.99 4.44 -15.19
C MET A 91 17.69 4.69 -13.84
N PRO A 92 18.88 5.34 -13.82
CA PRO A 92 19.67 5.48 -12.59
C PRO A 92 18.97 6.23 -11.45
N VAL A 93 18.13 7.21 -11.79
CA VAL A 93 17.32 7.97 -10.82
C VAL A 93 15.86 7.52 -10.96
N LEU A 94 15.35 6.87 -9.91
CA LEU A 94 13.97 6.39 -9.85
C LEU A 94 13.22 7.08 -8.72
N GLU A 95 12.16 7.80 -9.08
CA GLU A 95 11.21 8.31 -8.09
C GLU A 95 10.10 7.30 -7.88
N GLN A 96 10.33 6.36 -6.97
CA GLN A 96 9.36 5.35 -6.60
C GLN A 96 8.20 5.97 -5.79
N LEU A 97 6.97 5.89 -6.31
CA LEU A 97 5.76 6.39 -5.63
C LEU A 97 5.11 5.30 -4.77
N SER A 98 5.11 4.06 -5.27
CA SER A 98 4.47 2.89 -4.63
C SER A 98 5.28 1.60 -4.87
N MET A 99 4.74 0.46 -4.46
CA MET A 99 5.34 -0.85 -4.77
C MET A 99 5.36 -1.17 -6.27
N ASP A 100 4.51 -0.52 -7.06
CA ASP A 100 4.28 -0.85 -8.46
C ASP A 100 4.53 0.26 -9.45
N GLU A 101 4.79 1.49 -8.99
CA GLU A 101 4.95 2.63 -9.89
C GLU A 101 6.16 3.51 -9.56
N ALA A 102 6.82 4.02 -10.61
CA ALA A 102 7.92 4.96 -10.50
C ALA A 102 7.98 5.91 -11.70
N PHE A 103 8.55 7.10 -11.47
CA PHE A 103 9.02 7.96 -12.55
C PHE A 103 10.51 7.76 -12.80
N GLY A 104 10.92 7.99 -14.04
CA GLY A 104 12.33 8.17 -14.39
C GLY A 104 12.50 9.10 -15.58
N GLU A 105 13.72 9.63 -15.70
CA GLU A 105 14.10 10.56 -16.74
C GLU A 105 15.49 10.21 -17.28
N PRO A 106 15.60 9.16 -18.12
CA PRO A 106 16.86 8.78 -18.73
C PRO A 106 17.42 9.92 -19.58
N THR A 107 18.67 10.30 -19.33
CA THR A 107 19.32 11.41 -20.02
C THR A 107 19.49 11.16 -21.53
N GLU A 108 19.63 9.89 -21.93
CA GLU A 108 19.71 9.48 -23.34
C GLU A 108 18.43 9.72 -24.15
N LEU A 109 17.29 9.93 -23.48
CA LEU A 109 16.02 10.25 -24.13
C LEU A 109 15.82 11.77 -24.30
N ALA A 110 16.75 12.60 -23.81
CA ALA A 110 16.66 14.05 -23.98
C ALA A 110 16.73 14.43 -25.47
N GLY A 111 15.65 14.99 -26.01
CA GLY A 111 15.54 15.35 -27.42
C GLY A 111 15.31 14.18 -28.38
N ALA A 112 15.08 12.96 -27.87
CA ALA A 112 14.76 11.80 -28.69
C ALA A 112 13.37 11.92 -29.34
N ASP A 113 13.21 11.32 -30.52
CA ASP A 113 11.91 11.22 -31.19
C ASP A 113 11.01 10.16 -30.51
N ALA A 114 9.71 10.21 -30.81
CA ALA A 114 8.73 9.32 -30.19
C ALA A 114 9.04 7.83 -30.45
N ALA A 115 9.55 7.48 -31.64
CA ALA A 115 9.90 6.11 -32.00
C ALA A 115 11.06 5.57 -31.15
N THR A 116 12.06 6.40 -30.86
CA THR A 116 13.20 6.05 -30.00
C THR A 116 12.76 5.87 -28.56
N VAL A 117 11.92 6.78 -28.05
CA VAL A 117 11.31 6.64 -26.71
C VAL A 117 10.49 5.35 -26.61
N GLN A 118 9.71 5.02 -27.64
CA GLN A 118 8.92 3.79 -27.67
C GLN A 118 9.80 2.54 -27.59
N ARG A 119 10.87 2.44 -28.41
CA ARG A 119 11.82 1.31 -28.35
C ARG A 119 12.49 1.17 -26.99
N TYR A 120 12.84 2.29 -26.36
CA TYR A 120 13.39 2.28 -25.01
C TYR A 120 12.39 1.71 -23.99
N CYS A 121 11.13 2.14 -24.05
CA CYS A 121 10.05 1.60 -23.21
C CYS A 121 9.79 0.11 -23.47
N GLU A 122 9.92 -0.38 -24.71
CA GLU A 122 9.84 -1.81 -25.03
C GLU A 122 10.93 -2.60 -24.32
N GLY A 123 12.18 -2.08 -24.32
CA GLY A 123 13.29 -2.66 -23.58
C GLY A 123 13.02 -2.73 -22.07
N LEU A 124 12.47 -1.66 -21.48
CA LEU A 124 12.09 -1.67 -20.05
C LEU A 124 11.01 -2.70 -19.75
N ARG A 125 9.96 -2.81 -20.58
CA ARG A 125 8.90 -3.81 -20.40
C ARG A 125 9.44 -5.23 -20.51
N ALA A 126 10.32 -5.48 -21.48
CA ALA A 126 10.97 -6.78 -21.65
C ALA A 126 11.81 -7.14 -20.40
N LEU A 127 12.56 -6.18 -19.86
CA LEU A 127 13.35 -6.36 -18.64
C LEU A 127 12.47 -6.73 -17.43
N VAL A 128 11.36 -6.03 -17.21
CA VAL A 128 10.40 -6.34 -16.12
C VAL A 128 9.83 -7.76 -16.27
N LEU A 129 9.48 -8.13 -17.50
CA LEU A 129 8.92 -9.45 -17.81
C LEU A 129 9.95 -10.57 -17.62
N GLU A 130 11.19 -10.37 -18.07
CA GLU A 130 12.28 -11.33 -17.89
C GLU A 130 12.60 -11.56 -16.41
N GLU A 131 12.74 -10.47 -15.65
CA GLU A 131 13.11 -10.50 -14.24
C GLU A 131 12.03 -11.17 -13.38
N THR A 132 10.75 -10.86 -13.61
CA THR A 132 9.68 -11.26 -12.68
C THR A 132 8.55 -12.07 -13.29
N GLY A 133 8.42 -12.12 -14.61
CA GLY A 133 7.23 -12.68 -15.28
C GLY A 133 5.99 -11.80 -15.16
N LEU A 134 6.12 -10.57 -14.64
CA LEU A 134 5.05 -9.58 -14.56
C LEU A 134 5.12 -8.63 -15.76
N VAL A 135 3.99 -8.01 -16.07
CA VAL A 135 3.87 -7.00 -17.13
C VAL A 135 3.70 -5.61 -16.53
N ALA A 136 4.12 -4.59 -17.28
CA ALA A 136 4.00 -3.19 -16.90
C ALA A 136 3.54 -2.36 -18.10
N SER A 137 2.80 -1.30 -17.81
CA SER A 137 2.45 -0.26 -18.78
C SER A 137 3.35 0.95 -18.57
N ILE A 138 3.82 1.55 -19.66
CA ILE A 138 4.73 2.70 -19.61
C ILE A 138 4.14 3.87 -20.37
N GLY A 139 4.14 5.03 -19.74
CA GLY A 139 3.78 6.30 -20.35
C GLY A 139 4.97 7.21 -20.48
N ALA A 140 5.09 7.92 -21.61
CA ALA A 140 6.10 8.93 -21.82
C ALA A 140 5.47 10.29 -22.16
N GLY A 141 6.08 11.36 -21.67
CA GLY A 141 5.64 12.72 -21.96
C GLY A 141 6.63 13.80 -21.51
N SER A 142 6.23 15.05 -21.72
CA SER A 142 6.99 16.28 -21.40
C SER A 142 7.19 16.53 -19.90
N GLY A 143 6.47 15.81 -19.03
CA GLY A 143 6.56 15.93 -17.57
C GLY A 143 5.81 14.83 -16.85
N LYS A 144 5.87 14.81 -15.51
CA LYS A 144 5.30 13.72 -14.68
C LYS A 144 3.81 13.54 -14.90
N GLN A 145 3.06 14.64 -15.00
CA GLN A 145 1.61 14.60 -15.19
C GLN A 145 1.22 13.90 -16.49
N VAL A 146 1.89 14.27 -17.59
CA VAL A 146 1.62 13.71 -18.92
C VAL A 146 2.04 12.25 -18.98
N ALA A 147 3.25 11.92 -18.50
CA ALA A 147 3.75 10.55 -18.46
C ALA A 147 2.83 9.64 -17.63
N LYS A 148 2.35 10.10 -16.47
CA LYS A 148 1.41 9.33 -15.64
C LYS A 148 0.07 9.09 -16.34
N ILE A 149 -0.50 10.12 -16.99
CA ILE A 149 -1.73 9.96 -17.78
C ILE A 149 -1.50 8.97 -18.93
N ALA A 150 -0.41 9.13 -19.68
CA ALA A 150 -0.04 8.26 -20.80
C ALA A 150 0.04 6.80 -20.37
N SER A 151 0.67 6.50 -19.22
CA SER A 151 0.75 5.12 -18.72
C SER A 151 -0.62 4.53 -18.38
N GLY A 152 -1.57 5.37 -17.94
CA GLY A 152 -2.94 4.96 -17.69
C GLY A 152 -3.73 4.71 -18.98
N LEU A 153 -3.40 5.40 -20.08
CA LEU A 153 -3.95 5.16 -21.42
C LEU A 153 -3.31 3.92 -22.08
N ALA A 154 -2.08 3.60 -21.70
CA ALA A 154 -1.34 2.45 -22.20
C ALA A 154 -1.82 1.11 -21.63
N LYS A 155 -2.57 1.13 -20.53
CA LYS A 155 -3.04 -0.09 -19.85
C LYS A 155 -4.11 -0.86 -20.66
N PRO A 156 -4.06 -2.20 -20.71
CA PRO A 156 -3.05 -3.07 -20.12
C PRO A 156 -1.82 -3.32 -21.02
N ASP A 157 -0.68 -3.63 -20.39
CA ASP A 157 0.55 -4.13 -21.01
C ASP A 157 0.99 -3.37 -22.28
N GLY A 158 0.95 -2.04 -22.21
CA GLY A 158 1.18 -1.19 -23.37
C GLY A 158 2.15 -0.05 -23.14
N ILE A 159 2.40 0.70 -24.21
CA ILE A 159 3.21 1.92 -24.21
C ILE A 159 2.40 3.03 -24.87
N THR A 160 2.36 4.19 -24.24
CA THR A 160 1.82 5.42 -24.85
C THR A 160 2.87 6.51 -24.73
N VAL A 161 3.31 7.04 -25.87
CA VAL A 161 4.19 8.21 -25.93
C VAL A 161 3.34 9.40 -26.37
N ILE A 162 3.32 10.48 -25.58
CA ILE A 162 2.63 11.72 -25.94
C ILE A 162 3.70 12.79 -26.25
N PRO A 163 3.94 13.10 -27.53
CA PRO A 163 4.82 14.19 -27.94
C PRO A 163 4.35 15.55 -27.40
N PRO A 164 5.27 16.50 -27.12
CA PRO A 164 4.91 17.83 -26.62
C PRO A 164 3.92 18.60 -27.52
N ASP A 165 4.03 18.45 -28.83
CA ASP A 165 3.18 19.09 -29.85
C ASP A 165 1.77 18.47 -29.96
N GLU A 166 1.62 17.20 -29.59
CA GLU A 166 0.33 16.49 -29.55
C GLU A 166 -0.36 16.57 -28.19
N GLN A 167 0.35 17.04 -27.16
CA GLN A 167 -0.08 16.98 -25.78
C GLN A 167 -1.48 17.56 -25.54
N HIS A 168 -1.76 18.76 -26.05
CA HIS A 168 -3.08 19.39 -25.85
C HIS A 168 -4.18 18.67 -26.61
N ALA A 169 -3.91 18.18 -27.81
CA ALA A 169 -4.89 17.40 -28.58
C ALA A 169 -5.31 16.13 -27.83
N VAL A 170 -4.38 15.48 -27.13
CA VAL A 170 -4.66 14.27 -26.34
C VAL A 170 -5.32 14.62 -24.99
N LEU A 171 -4.79 15.62 -24.27
CA LEU A 171 -5.20 15.85 -22.88
C LEU A 171 -6.51 16.63 -22.76
N ASP A 172 -6.78 17.60 -23.64
CA ASP A 172 -7.86 18.57 -23.45
C ASP A 172 -9.26 17.93 -23.35
N GLU A 173 -9.47 16.81 -24.06
CA GLU A 173 -10.73 16.07 -24.10
C GLU A 173 -10.89 15.10 -22.93
N LEU A 174 -9.81 14.78 -22.21
CA LEU A 174 -9.88 13.85 -21.10
C LEU A 174 -10.71 14.44 -19.96
N PRO A 175 -11.48 13.60 -19.24
CA PRO A 175 -12.16 14.04 -18.03
C PRO A 175 -11.16 14.65 -17.04
N VAL A 176 -11.53 15.74 -16.38
CA VAL A 176 -10.65 16.45 -15.43
C VAL A 176 -10.15 15.55 -14.30
N ARG A 177 -10.93 14.49 -13.99
CA ARG A 177 -10.58 13.44 -13.03
C ARG A 177 -9.32 12.64 -13.37
N LYS A 178 -8.85 12.69 -14.62
CA LYS A 178 -7.59 12.08 -15.07
C LYS A 178 -6.35 12.86 -14.62
N LEU A 179 -6.47 14.13 -14.25
CA LEU A 179 -5.36 14.88 -13.65
C LEU A 179 -4.96 14.28 -12.31
N TRP A 180 -3.65 14.10 -12.15
CA TRP A 180 -3.09 13.53 -10.92
C TRP A 180 -3.12 14.61 -9.84
N GLY A 181 -3.94 14.38 -8.82
CA GLY A 181 -4.24 15.35 -7.76
C GLY A 181 -5.69 15.83 -7.74
N ILE A 182 -6.48 15.57 -8.80
CA ILE A 182 -7.93 15.76 -8.78
C ILE A 182 -8.61 14.48 -8.27
N GLY A 183 -9.03 14.51 -7.01
CA GLY A 183 -9.88 13.48 -6.40
C GLY A 183 -11.38 13.73 -6.61
N PRO A 184 -12.27 12.81 -6.16
CA PRO A 184 -13.73 12.93 -6.35
C PRO A 184 -14.34 14.25 -5.86
N VAL A 185 -13.84 14.78 -4.73
CA VAL A 185 -14.33 16.05 -4.17
C VAL A 185 -13.96 17.25 -5.06
N ALA A 186 -12.72 17.29 -5.57
CA ALA A 186 -12.28 18.35 -6.47
C ALA A 186 -13.00 18.25 -7.83
N GLU A 187 -13.16 17.03 -8.35
CA GLU A 187 -13.94 16.76 -9.56
C GLU A 187 -15.39 17.26 -9.42
N GLU A 188 -16.06 16.96 -8.32
CA GLU A 188 -17.45 17.39 -8.10
C GLU A 188 -17.58 18.92 -8.06
N LYS A 189 -16.65 19.61 -7.41
CA LYS A 189 -16.62 21.08 -7.37
C LYS A 189 -16.49 21.67 -8.78
N LEU A 190 -15.62 21.12 -9.61
CA LEU A 190 -15.40 21.55 -11.00
C LEU A 190 -16.63 21.26 -11.88
N LYS A 191 -17.21 20.06 -11.76
CA LYS A 191 -18.40 19.65 -12.50
C LYS A 191 -19.62 20.53 -12.22
N ARG A 192 -19.82 20.97 -10.98
CA ARG A 192 -20.91 21.91 -10.63
C ARG A 192 -20.81 23.25 -11.36
N LEU A 193 -19.65 23.58 -11.89
CA LEU A 193 -19.38 24.80 -12.67
C LEU A 193 -19.27 24.51 -14.18
N GLY A 194 -19.62 23.30 -14.63
CA GLY A 194 -19.53 22.88 -16.04
C GLY A 194 -18.12 22.55 -16.51
N ILE A 195 -17.14 22.48 -15.60
CA ILE A 195 -15.75 22.14 -15.93
C ILE A 195 -15.58 20.62 -15.86
N GLU A 196 -15.77 19.95 -16.99
CA GLU A 196 -15.73 18.49 -17.05
C GLU A 196 -14.41 17.91 -17.57
N THR A 197 -13.67 18.66 -18.39
CA THR A 197 -12.46 18.21 -19.06
C THR A 197 -11.20 18.93 -18.58
N ILE A 198 -10.03 18.33 -18.85
CA ILE A 198 -8.73 18.96 -18.57
C ILE A 198 -8.61 20.28 -19.32
N GLY A 199 -9.00 20.33 -20.61
CA GLY A 199 -8.92 21.54 -21.41
C GLY A 199 -9.85 22.64 -20.88
N GLY A 200 -11.06 22.28 -20.44
CA GLY A 200 -11.97 23.21 -19.78
C GLY A 200 -11.35 23.82 -18.52
N PHE A 201 -10.70 22.99 -17.70
CA PHE A 201 -10.01 23.44 -16.51
C PHE A 201 -8.78 24.32 -16.84
N ALA A 202 -7.98 23.94 -17.84
CA ALA A 202 -6.81 24.69 -18.28
C ALA A 202 -7.16 26.12 -18.76
N ARG A 203 -8.33 26.30 -19.37
CA ARG A 203 -8.85 27.60 -19.83
C ARG A 203 -9.55 28.44 -18.75
N THR A 204 -9.74 27.89 -17.55
CA THR A 204 -10.39 28.60 -16.45
C THR A 204 -9.48 29.75 -15.96
N PRO A 205 -10.01 30.97 -15.72
CA PRO A 205 -9.21 32.07 -15.18
C PRO A 205 -8.56 31.73 -13.82
N GLU A 206 -7.31 32.14 -13.60
CA GLU A 206 -6.55 31.78 -12.39
C GLU A 206 -7.24 32.21 -11.08
N SER A 207 -7.91 33.35 -11.09
CA SER A 207 -8.68 33.87 -9.94
C SER A 207 -9.85 32.96 -9.56
N GLU A 208 -10.50 32.33 -10.53
CA GLU A 208 -11.57 31.37 -10.32
C GLU A 208 -11.01 30.04 -9.80
N VAL A 209 -9.89 29.57 -10.35
CA VAL A 209 -9.21 28.34 -9.91
C VAL A 209 -8.92 28.37 -8.40
N ALA A 210 -8.34 29.47 -7.91
CA ALA A 210 -8.04 29.65 -6.49
C ALA A 210 -9.30 29.65 -5.62
N SER A 211 -10.41 30.18 -6.13
CA SER A 211 -11.70 30.19 -5.44
C SER A 211 -12.35 28.79 -5.38
N ILE A 212 -12.18 27.97 -6.42
CA ILE A 212 -12.79 26.63 -6.51
C ILE A 212 -12.00 25.59 -5.69
N LEU A 213 -10.68 25.55 -5.89
CA LEU A 213 -9.80 24.50 -5.36
C LEU A 213 -8.89 24.97 -4.22
N GLY A 214 -8.96 26.26 -3.85
CA GLY A 214 -8.13 26.87 -2.82
C GLY A 214 -6.81 27.41 -3.37
N ALA A 215 -6.33 28.49 -2.75
CA ALA A 215 -5.15 29.24 -3.21
C ALA A 215 -3.83 28.43 -3.17
N THR A 216 -3.74 27.39 -2.34
CA THR A 216 -2.51 26.59 -2.20
C THR A 216 -2.36 25.53 -3.28
N VAL A 217 -3.43 24.79 -3.58
CA VAL A 217 -3.36 23.60 -4.45
C VAL A 217 -3.87 23.91 -5.87
N GLY A 218 -4.89 24.77 -5.99
CA GLY A 218 -5.53 25.11 -7.26
C GLY A 218 -4.53 25.57 -8.34
N PRO A 219 -3.69 26.59 -8.08
CA PRO A 219 -2.73 27.08 -9.07
C PRO A 219 -1.72 26.02 -9.53
N GLY A 220 -1.35 25.07 -8.65
CA GLY A 220 -0.49 23.96 -9.03
C GLY A 220 -1.18 23.01 -10.01
N LEU A 221 -2.40 22.58 -9.70
CA LEU A 221 -3.18 21.69 -10.57
C LEU A 221 -3.56 22.32 -11.90
N HIS A 222 -3.79 23.64 -11.92
CA HIS A 222 -4.11 24.39 -13.12
C HIS A 222 -2.94 24.45 -14.09
N ARG A 223 -1.71 24.71 -13.59
CA ARG A 223 -0.50 24.59 -14.41
C ARG A 223 -0.30 23.20 -14.99
N LEU A 224 -0.58 22.15 -14.21
CA LEU A 224 -0.54 20.77 -14.70
C LEU A 224 -1.57 20.51 -15.80
N ALA A 225 -2.77 21.09 -15.70
CA ALA A 225 -3.80 21.02 -16.74
C ALA A 225 -3.39 21.74 -18.04
N GLN A 226 -2.64 22.84 -17.91
CA GLN A 226 -2.01 23.55 -19.01
C GLN A 226 -0.76 22.85 -19.55
N GLY A 227 -0.40 21.68 -18.99
CA GLY A 227 0.76 20.92 -19.47
C GLY A 227 2.11 21.36 -18.93
N ILE A 228 2.13 22.29 -17.96
CA ILE A 228 3.34 22.85 -17.40
C ILE A 228 3.72 22.06 -16.16
N ASP A 229 4.72 21.18 -16.28
CA ASP A 229 5.20 20.33 -15.20
C ASP A 229 6.73 20.24 -15.15
N ASN A 230 7.35 21.17 -14.43
CA ASN A 230 8.80 21.27 -14.27
C ASN A 230 9.34 20.49 -13.05
N ARG A 231 8.56 19.55 -12.49
CA ARG A 231 8.99 18.79 -11.29
C ARG A 231 10.07 17.77 -11.71
N PRO A 232 11.28 17.83 -11.14
CA PRO A 232 12.34 16.88 -11.48
C PRO A 232 12.01 15.49 -10.93
N VAL A 233 12.55 14.44 -11.56
CA VAL A 233 12.61 13.11 -10.92
C VAL A 233 13.66 13.18 -9.81
N ALA A 234 13.27 12.79 -8.60
CA ALA A 234 14.16 12.71 -7.46
C ALA A 234 13.92 11.40 -6.69
N GLU A 235 14.99 10.82 -6.15
CA GLU A 235 14.85 9.69 -5.23
C GLU A 235 13.91 10.05 -4.07
N ARG A 236 13.18 9.06 -3.60
CA ARG A 236 12.19 9.26 -2.54
C ARG A 236 12.88 9.79 -1.28
N ALA A 237 12.46 10.96 -0.83
CA ALA A 237 12.95 11.55 0.41
C ALA A 237 12.67 10.63 1.61
N GLU A 238 13.53 10.73 2.63
CA GLU A 238 13.37 9.96 3.86
C GLU A 238 11.97 10.16 4.46
N SER A 239 11.42 9.09 5.06
CA SER A 239 10.13 9.14 5.73
C SER A 239 10.14 10.19 6.84
N LYS A 240 9.14 11.07 6.86
CA LYS A 240 8.96 12.08 7.92
C LYS A 240 8.28 11.51 9.18
N GLN A 241 7.58 10.40 9.02
CA GLN A 241 6.87 9.69 10.07
C GLN A 241 6.75 8.21 9.76
N VAL A 242 6.60 7.39 10.80
CA VAL A 242 6.23 5.98 10.72
C VAL A 242 4.98 5.75 11.54
N SER A 243 4.02 4.98 11.05
CA SER A 243 2.77 4.73 11.78
C SER A 243 2.23 3.35 11.52
N ALA A 244 1.31 2.89 12.36
CA ALA A 244 0.51 1.70 12.15
C ALA A 244 -0.93 1.98 12.58
N GLU A 245 -1.90 1.50 11.82
CA GLU A 245 -3.32 1.66 12.12
C GLU A 245 -4.12 0.43 11.76
N THR A 246 -5.18 0.17 12.55
CA THR A 246 -6.03 -1.01 12.39
C THR A 246 -7.50 -0.57 12.40
N THR A 247 -8.25 -0.99 11.38
CA THR A 247 -9.72 -0.93 11.40
C THR A 247 -10.26 -2.21 12.02
N PHE A 248 -11.06 -2.09 13.07
CA PHE A 248 -11.60 -3.23 13.79
C PHE A 248 -12.86 -3.77 13.11
N ALA A 249 -13.11 -5.08 13.25
CA ALA A 249 -14.30 -5.74 12.70
C ALA A 249 -15.60 -5.22 13.33
N THR A 250 -15.56 -4.98 14.65
CA THR A 250 -16.60 -4.36 15.46
C THR A 250 -16.04 -3.07 16.03
N ASP A 251 -16.89 -2.05 16.21
CA ASP A 251 -16.45 -0.80 16.83
C ASP A 251 -16.17 -1.02 18.32
N LEU A 252 -15.10 -0.41 18.81
CA LEU A 252 -14.68 -0.45 20.20
C LEU A 252 -15.55 0.52 21.00
N VAL A 253 -16.14 0.03 22.08
CA VAL A 253 -17.11 0.80 22.89
C VAL A 253 -16.68 0.92 24.34
N THR A 254 -15.58 0.27 24.74
CA THR A 254 -15.04 0.34 26.09
C THR A 254 -13.61 0.90 26.12
N MET A 255 -13.25 1.51 27.24
CA MET A 255 -11.89 1.99 27.49
C MET A 255 -10.85 0.86 27.43
N ALA A 256 -11.19 -0.33 27.95
CA ALA A 256 -10.28 -1.48 27.97
C ALA A 256 -9.93 -1.95 26.55
N GLU A 257 -10.93 -2.06 25.68
CA GLU A 257 -10.72 -2.39 24.26
C GLU A 257 -9.86 -1.34 23.56
N LEU A 258 -10.14 -0.05 23.78
CA LEU A 258 -9.41 1.05 23.16
C LEU A 258 -7.95 1.09 23.61
N ARG A 259 -7.66 0.92 24.90
CA ARG A 259 -6.29 0.87 25.42
C ARG A 259 -5.51 -0.31 24.85
N GLY A 260 -6.13 -1.49 24.76
CA GLY A 260 -5.52 -2.66 24.11
C GLY A 260 -5.23 -2.43 22.62
N ALA A 261 -6.15 -1.76 21.91
CA ALA A 261 -5.96 -1.37 20.51
C ALA A 261 -4.81 -0.36 20.33
N VAL A 262 -4.68 0.63 21.22
CA VAL A 262 -3.58 1.60 21.20
C VAL A 262 -2.24 0.91 21.45
N GLU A 263 -2.15 0.01 22.45
CA GLU A 263 -0.94 -0.79 22.72
C GLU A 263 -0.50 -1.55 21.47
N SER A 264 -1.41 -2.29 20.84
CA SER A 264 -1.12 -3.11 19.65
C SER A 264 -0.67 -2.25 18.46
N SER A 265 -1.34 -1.11 18.21
CA SER A 265 -0.95 -0.20 17.14
C SER A 265 0.38 0.49 17.43
N ALA A 266 0.65 0.88 18.68
CA ALA A 266 1.91 1.48 19.10
C ALA A 266 3.08 0.49 18.98
N ALA A 267 2.90 -0.76 19.40
CA ALA A 267 3.90 -1.81 19.24
C ALA A 267 4.23 -2.08 17.76
N SER A 268 3.21 -2.09 16.90
CA SER A 268 3.39 -2.24 15.45
C SER A 268 4.11 -1.04 14.82
N ALA A 269 3.76 0.18 15.21
CA ALA A 269 4.47 1.39 14.79
C ALA A 269 5.92 1.40 15.30
N PHE A 270 6.16 0.86 16.49
CA PHE A 270 7.48 0.82 17.11
C PHE A 270 8.40 -0.16 16.39
N GLY A 271 7.91 -1.34 16.01
CA GLY A 271 8.67 -2.26 15.16
C GLY A 271 9.06 -1.65 13.81
N ARG A 272 8.25 -0.74 13.26
CA ARG A 272 8.61 0.04 12.05
C ARG A 272 9.66 1.10 12.35
N LEU A 273 9.55 1.80 13.48
CA LEU A 273 10.53 2.78 13.94
C LEU A 273 11.91 2.14 14.18
N GLN A 274 11.95 0.94 14.78
CA GLN A 274 13.20 0.21 14.99
C GLN A 274 13.88 -0.16 13.66
N LYS A 275 13.11 -0.59 12.65
CA LYS A 275 13.64 -0.87 11.31
C LYS A 275 14.11 0.39 10.58
N ASP A 276 13.46 1.53 10.81
CA ASP A 276 13.87 2.84 10.29
C ASP A 276 15.19 3.32 10.93
N GLY A 277 15.45 2.95 12.18
CA GLY A 277 16.72 3.19 12.88
C GLY A 277 16.86 4.57 13.55
N ARG A 278 15.93 5.49 13.29
CA ARG A 278 15.86 6.82 13.92
C ARG A 278 14.98 6.80 15.17
N ALA A 279 15.23 7.74 16.09
CA ALA A 279 14.40 7.96 17.28
C ALA A 279 13.23 8.91 16.94
N ALA A 280 12.14 8.82 17.70
CA ALA A 280 10.96 9.66 17.48
C ALA A 280 10.75 10.67 18.61
N ARG A 281 10.36 11.89 18.24
CA ARG A 281 10.08 12.96 19.19
C ARG A 281 8.58 13.19 19.38
N THR A 282 7.76 12.94 18.37
CA THR A 282 6.32 13.21 18.41
C THR A 282 5.53 11.92 18.29
N VAL A 283 4.57 11.72 19.19
CA VAL A 283 3.62 10.59 19.18
C VAL A 283 2.25 11.09 18.76
N VAL A 284 1.72 10.53 17.69
CA VAL A 284 0.42 10.88 17.09
C VAL A 284 -0.57 9.74 17.35
N LEU A 285 -1.71 10.04 17.95
CA LEU A 285 -2.85 9.13 18.09
C LEU A 285 -3.95 9.56 17.12
N LYS A 286 -4.41 8.63 16.29
CA LYS A 286 -5.53 8.79 15.36
C LYS A 286 -6.65 7.84 15.73
N LEU A 287 -7.84 8.39 15.97
CA LEU A 287 -9.06 7.63 16.23
C LEU A 287 -10.07 7.96 15.14
N LYS A 288 -10.55 6.95 14.42
CA LYS A 288 -11.69 7.11 13.51
C LYS A 288 -12.93 6.55 14.18
N LYS A 289 -13.99 7.34 14.24
CA LYS A 289 -15.27 6.93 14.84
C LYS A 289 -16.13 6.14 13.86
N ALA A 290 -17.22 5.56 14.36
CA ALA A 290 -18.21 4.85 13.54
C ALA A 290 -18.88 5.75 12.47
N ASP A 291 -19.04 7.04 12.75
CA ASP A 291 -19.55 8.07 11.81
C ASP A 291 -18.53 8.50 10.73
N MET A 292 -17.37 7.83 10.66
CA MET A 292 -16.24 8.09 9.76
C MET A 292 -15.45 9.36 10.03
N SER A 293 -15.84 10.22 10.98
CA SER A 293 -15.03 11.37 11.38
C SER A 293 -13.79 10.93 12.17
N ILE A 294 -12.74 11.75 12.08
CA ILE A 294 -11.40 11.44 12.59
C ILE A 294 -11.02 12.45 13.66
N VAL A 295 -10.54 11.94 14.79
CA VAL A 295 -9.86 12.73 15.83
C VAL A 295 -8.38 12.37 15.83
N THR A 296 -7.53 13.37 15.68
CA THR A 296 -6.08 13.22 15.74
C THR A 296 -5.55 14.06 16.89
N ARG A 297 -4.76 13.44 17.76
CA ARG A 297 -4.01 14.12 18.83
C ARG A 297 -2.53 13.84 18.64
N SER A 298 -1.69 14.78 19.04
CA SER A 298 -0.24 14.59 19.04
C SER A 298 0.38 15.19 20.29
N VAL A 299 1.42 14.53 20.80
CA VAL A 299 2.28 15.07 21.85
C VAL A 299 3.74 15.00 21.40
N THR A 300 4.47 16.08 21.64
CA THR A 300 5.91 16.15 21.35
C THR A 300 6.68 16.02 22.66
N LEU A 301 7.54 15.02 22.73
CA LEU A 301 8.42 14.75 23.86
C LEU A 301 9.59 15.76 23.88
N PRO A 302 10.20 16.00 25.06
CA PRO A 302 11.33 16.91 25.18
C PRO A 302 12.51 16.51 24.29
N TYR A 303 12.76 15.19 24.17
CA TYR A 303 13.82 14.58 23.38
C TYR A 303 13.28 13.45 22.50
N ALA A 304 14.04 13.08 21.46
CA ALA A 304 13.71 11.94 20.61
C ALA A 304 14.13 10.63 21.28
N THR A 305 13.23 9.64 21.33
CA THR A 305 13.49 8.36 22.02
C THR A 305 13.16 7.14 21.15
N LEU A 306 13.81 6.02 21.47
CA LEU A 306 13.50 4.67 21.02
C LEU A 306 12.97 3.81 22.17
N ASP A 307 12.65 4.42 23.30
CA ASP A 307 12.04 3.71 24.41
C ASP A 307 10.56 3.40 24.09
N ARG A 308 10.26 2.11 23.92
CA ARG A 308 8.91 1.64 23.63
C ARG A 308 7.92 2.06 24.72
N GLN A 309 8.31 1.96 26.00
CA GLN A 309 7.41 2.23 27.12
C GLN A 309 7.02 3.71 27.16
N ILE A 310 7.99 4.61 26.97
CA ILE A 310 7.73 6.06 26.91
C ILE A 310 6.79 6.40 25.74
N LEU A 311 7.06 5.86 24.56
CA LEU A 311 6.26 6.11 23.35
C LEU A 311 4.83 5.58 23.48
N VAL A 312 4.68 4.37 24.03
CA VAL A 312 3.37 3.76 24.30
C VAL A 312 2.62 4.56 25.35
N ALA A 313 3.25 4.92 26.48
CA ALA A 313 2.62 5.72 27.53
C ALA A 313 2.16 7.08 26.99
N ALA A 314 2.97 7.72 26.14
CA ALA A 314 2.59 8.96 25.47
C ALA A 314 1.38 8.80 24.52
N ALA A 315 1.22 7.66 23.85
CA ALA A 315 0.01 7.36 23.08
C ALA A 315 -1.20 7.14 24.01
N GLN A 316 -1.04 6.37 25.09
CA GLN A 316 -2.11 6.05 26.04
C GLN A 316 -2.66 7.29 26.75
N ARG A 317 -1.80 8.27 27.09
CA ARG A 317 -2.23 9.57 27.68
C ARG A 317 -3.12 10.40 26.77
N GLN A 318 -3.16 10.13 25.46
CA GLN A 318 -3.96 10.87 24.49
C GLN A 318 -5.34 10.26 24.26
N VAL A 319 -5.63 9.09 24.83
CA VAL A 319 -6.90 8.38 24.66
C VAL A 319 -8.08 9.21 25.20
N ILE A 320 -9.21 9.15 24.50
CA ILE A 320 -10.50 9.72 24.92
C ILE A 320 -11.47 8.56 25.09
N ASP A 321 -12.28 8.57 26.14
CA ASP A 321 -13.23 7.49 26.42
C ASP A 321 -14.24 7.33 25.27
N PRO A 322 -14.49 6.11 24.75
CA PRO A 322 -15.55 5.86 23.78
C PRO A 322 -16.95 6.31 24.24
N LEU A 323 -17.21 6.42 25.56
CA LEU A 323 -18.46 6.97 26.08
C LEU A 323 -18.61 8.48 25.79
N GLU A 324 -17.49 9.22 25.77
CA GLU A 324 -17.48 10.65 25.44
C GLU A 324 -17.32 10.89 23.94
N LEU A 325 -16.47 10.10 23.29
CA LEU A 325 -16.10 10.25 21.89
C LEU A 325 -17.13 9.65 20.93
N GLY A 326 -17.83 8.60 21.39
CA GLY A 326 -18.59 7.66 20.57
C GLY A 326 -17.77 6.42 20.14
N PRO A 327 -18.42 5.38 19.58
CA PRO A 327 -17.77 4.13 19.20
C PRO A 327 -16.60 4.33 18.22
N VAL A 328 -15.47 3.67 18.50
CA VAL A 328 -14.22 3.81 17.75
C VAL A 328 -14.05 2.67 16.76
N ARG A 329 -13.92 3.01 15.47
CA ARG A 329 -13.80 2.08 14.36
C ARG A 329 -12.35 1.73 14.00
N LEU A 330 -11.44 2.69 14.11
CA LEU A 330 -10.01 2.52 13.78
C LEU A 330 -9.15 3.23 14.80
N VAL A 331 -8.04 2.59 15.18
CA VAL A 331 -7.00 3.15 16.05
C VAL A 331 -5.67 3.12 15.30
N GLY A 332 -5.01 4.27 15.21
CA GLY A 332 -3.70 4.44 14.63
C GLY A 332 -2.74 5.15 15.56
N VAL A 333 -1.51 4.67 15.63
CA VAL A 333 -0.40 5.32 16.35
C VAL A 333 0.71 5.62 15.36
N GLY A 334 1.24 6.84 15.43
CA GLY A 334 2.33 7.32 14.59
C GLY A 334 3.45 7.96 15.40
N PHE A 335 4.65 7.91 14.85
CA PHE A 335 5.86 8.48 15.38
C PHE A 335 6.46 9.41 14.33
N ALA A 336 6.67 10.67 14.71
CA ALA A 336 7.16 11.74 13.86
C ALA A 336 8.27 12.53 14.57
N GLY A 337 8.81 13.55 13.89
CA GLY A 337 9.99 14.26 14.38
C GLY A 337 11.18 13.29 14.50
N LEU A 338 11.38 12.49 13.45
CA LEU A 338 12.39 11.43 13.42
C LEU A 338 13.79 12.04 13.40
N SER A 339 14.68 11.52 14.25
CA SER A 339 16.02 12.05 14.47
C SER A 339 17.05 10.93 14.63
N THR A 340 18.20 11.09 13.99
CA THR A 340 19.40 10.26 14.25
C THR A 340 20.11 10.70 15.53
N VAL A 341 19.95 11.96 15.93
CA VAL A 341 20.49 12.51 17.18
C VAL A 341 19.64 12.04 18.35
N ARG A 342 20.26 11.25 19.23
CA ARG A 342 19.66 10.67 20.43
C ARG A 342 20.24 11.38 21.65
N GLN A 343 19.59 12.46 22.07
CA GLN A 343 19.90 13.05 23.37
C GLN A 343 19.02 12.34 24.39
N GLY A 344 19.63 11.54 25.28
CA GLY A 344 18.89 10.86 26.35
C GLY A 344 18.25 11.87 27.31
N SER A 345 17.30 11.40 28.11
CA SER A 345 16.77 12.18 29.23
C SER A 345 17.91 12.56 30.16
N LEU A 346 18.01 13.85 30.52
CA LEU A 346 18.92 14.29 31.57
C LEU A 346 18.42 13.88 32.97
N PHE A 347 17.15 13.45 33.08
CA PHE A 347 16.49 13.06 34.34
C PHE A 347 15.53 11.87 34.10
N PRO A 348 16.04 10.62 34.00
CA PRO A 348 15.22 9.43 33.69
C PRO A 348 14.10 9.14 34.70
N GLU A 349 14.28 9.55 35.95
CA GLU A 349 13.29 9.38 37.03
C GLU A 349 11.98 10.17 36.83
N LEU A 350 11.99 11.21 35.99
CA LEU A 350 10.80 12.00 35.68
C LEU A 350 9.97 11.42 34.52
N ASP A 351 10.49 10.42 33.81
CA ASP A 351 9.83 9.82 32.65
C ASP A 351 8.85 8.68 33.04
N LEU A 352 8.83 8.27 34.32
CA LEU A 352 8.06 7.14 34.86
C LEU A 352 6.94 7.57 35.82
N ASP A 353 6.00 8.40 35.38
CA ASP A 353 4.71 8.54 36.06
C ASP A 353 3.62 7.79 35.30
N VAL A 354 3.46 6.51 35.65
CA VAL A 354 2.34 5.65 35.22
C VAL A 354 1.68 5.06 36.48
N PRO A 355 0.39 5.31 36.74
CA PRO A 355 -0.33 4.63 37.82
C PRO A 355 -0.36 3.11 37.56
N GLY A 356 0.30 2.32 38.42
CA GLY A 356 0.21 0.86 38.43
C GLY A 356 1.48 0.05 38.14
N TYR A 357 2.69 0.63 38.23
CA TYR A 357 3.94 -0.13 38.02
C TYR A 357 4.70 -0.37 39.34
N GLN A 358 5.17 -1.62 39.56
CA GLN A 358 6.14 -1.97 40.60
C GLN A 358 7.53 -2.13 39.97
N GLU A 359 8.54 -1.47 40.55
CA GLU A 359 9.96 -1.60 40.21
C GLU A 359 10.43 -3.06 40.31
N SER A 360 10.81 -3.67 39.18
CA SER A 360 11.74 -4.80 39.19
C SER A 360 13.15 -4.28 38.99
N LYS A 361 13.97 -4.37 40.03
CA LYS A 361 15.39 -4.02 40.03
C LYS A 361 16.12 -4.74 38.90
N ILE A 362 16.90 -3.97 38.15
CA ILE A 362 17.87 -4.45 37.17
C ILE A 362 18.96 -5.21 37.94
N THR A 363 19.07 -6.52 37.75
CA THR A 363 20.30 -7.27 38.02
C THR A 363 21.01 -7.54 36.70
N GLU A 364 22.29 -7.18 36.66
CA GLU A 364 23.21 -7.51 35.57
C GLU A 364 23.22 -9.01 35.29
N ALA A 365 23.00 -9.40 34.03
CA ALA A 365 23.34 -10.72 33.51
C ALA A 365 23.88 -10.57 32.08
N GLY A 366 24.98 -11.26 31.81
CA GLY A 366 25.83 -11.16 30.61
C GLY A 366 25.22 -11.78 29.34
N PRO A 367 26.07 -12.03 28.31
CA PRO A 367 25.63 -12.17 26.94
C PRO A 367 25.08 -13.57 26.62
N ASP A 368 24.14 -13.59 25.69
CA ASP A 368 23.61 -14.73 24.95
C ASP A 368 22.54 -15.60 25.65
N ASP A 369 21.28 -15.35 25.28
CA ASP A 369 20.27 -16.39 25.09
C ASP A 369 19.12 -15.83 24.22
N GLY A 370 18.67 -16.65 23.26
CA GLY A 370 17.98 -16.24 22.05
C GLY A 370 16.64 -15.52 22.24
N LEU A 371 16.54 -14.32 21.66
CA LEU A 371 15.30 -13.55 21.55
C LEU A 371 14.56 -13.91 20.25
N SER A 372 13.58 -14.79 20.39
CA SER A 372 12.56 -15.01 19.36
C SER A 372 11.80 -13.71 19.09
N ALA A 373 11.77 -13.28 17.83
CA ALA A 373 11.09 -12.05 17.42
C ALA A 373 9.58 -12.12 17.73
N PRO A 374 8.99 -11.13 18.41
CA PRO A 374 7.54 -11.10 18.57
C PRO A 374 6.90 -10.83 17.21
N THR A 375 6.17 -11.83 16.73
CA THR A 375 5.30 -11.75 15.56
C THR A 375 4.25 -10.66 15.80
N PRO A 376 4.06 -9.70 14.89
CA PRO A 376 3.03 -8.67 15.06
C PRO A 376 1.65 -9.33 15.19
N ALA A 377 0.88 -8.91 16.21
CA ALA A 377 -0.47 -9.42 16.44
C ALA A 377 -1.33 -9.23 15.17
N PRO A 378 -1.90 -10.29 14.60
CA PRO A 378 -2.76 -10.15 13.44
C PRO A 378 -4.06 -9.45 13.87
N ALA A 379 -4.54 -8.51 13.05
CA ALA A 379 -5.94 -8.11 13.08
C ALA A 379 -6.77 -9.37 12.98
N ARG A 380 -7.48 -9.75 14.07
CA ARG A 380 -8.17 -11.04 14.28
C ARG A 380 -8.41 -11.77 12.96
N ALA A 381 -7.45 -12.62 12.61
CA ALA A 381 -7.60 -13.55 11.51
C ALA A 381 -8.81 -14.42 11.84
N ILE A 382 -9.49 -14.91 10.80
CA ILE A 382 -10.41 -16.03 10.98
C ILE A 382 -9.59 -17.10 11.69
N ASP A 383 -9.96 -17.41 12.94
CA ASP A 383 -9.24 -18.30 13.86
C ASP A 383 -9.47 -19.76 13.45
N THR A 384 -9.13 -20.05 12.21
CA THR A 384 -9.10 -21.38 11.64
C THR A 384 -7.66 -21.63 11.21
N ARG A 385 -7.10 -22.76 11.63
CA ARG A 385 -5.75 -23.22 11.26
C ARG A 385 -5.47 -23.03 9.76
N TRP A 386 -6.51 -23.20 8.95
CA TRP A 386 -6.52 -23.07 7.49
C TRP A 386 -7.53 -21.99 7.04
N HIS A 387 -7.16 -21.16 6.06
CA HIS A 387 -8.06 -20.24 5.38
C HIS A 387 -7.72 -20.14 3.89
N PRO A 388 -8.68 -19.77 3.01
CA PRO A 388 -8.40 -19.61 1.58
C PRO A 388 -7.22 -18.65 1.32
N GLY A 389 -6.36 -19.04 0.37
CA GLY A 389 -5.17 -18.30 -0.03
C GLY A 389 -3.96 -18.47 0.89
N LEU A 390 -4.04 -19.26 1.96
CA LEU A 390 -2.90 -19.60 2.81
C LEU A 390 -1.95 -20.54 2.06
N ASP A 391 -0.66 -20.22 2.06
CA ASP A 391 0.41 -21.05 1.50
C ASP A 391 0.73 -22.24 2.44
N VAL A 392 0.91 -23.41 1.84
CA VAL A 392 1.14 -24.68 2.56
C VAL A 392 2.14 -25.54 1.82
N THR A 393 2.75 -26.49 2.52
CA THR A 393 3.63 -27.50 1.93
C THR A 393 3.21 -28.90 2.36
N HIS A 394 3.48 -29.88 1.51
CA HIS A 394 3.28 -31.30 1.80
C HIS A 394 4.44 -32.12 1.22
N PRO A 395 5.02 -33.08 1.95
CA PRO A 395 6.21 -33.83 1.50
C PRO A 395 6.06 -34.51 0.12
N ASP A 396 4.87 -35.02 -0.19
CA ASP A 396 4.64 -35.73 -1.47
C ASP A 396 4.25 -34.81 -2.64
N PHE A 397 3.82 -33.58 -2.36
CA PHE A 397 3.20 -32.71 -3.36
C PHE A 397 3.85 -31.33 -3.48
N GLY A 398 4.80 -31.01 -2.61
CA GLY A 398 5.50 -29.74 -2.59
C GLY A 398 4.62 -28.59 -2.08
N HIS A 399 4.89 -27.39 -2.61
CA HIS A 399 4.18 -26.17 -2.26
C HIS A 399 2.78 -26.11 -2.87
N GLY A 400 1.85 -25.52 -2.13
CA GLY A 400 0.49 -25.29 -2.57
C GLY A 400 -0.19 -24.20 -1.79
N TRP A 401 -1.49 -24.03 -2.06
CA TRP A 401 -2.32 -23.06 -1.38
C TRP A 401 -3.72 -23.60 -1.09
N VAL A 402 -4.28 -23.17 0.03
CA VAL A 402 -5.62 -23.58 0.47
C VAL A 402 -6.68 -22.93 -0.43
N GLN A 403 -7.49 -23.73 -1.12
CA GLN A 403 -8.64 -23.24 -1.88
C GLN A 403 -9.88 -23.07 -1.00
N GLY A 404 -10.04 -23.94 0.00
CA GLY A 404 -11.15 -23.94 0.93
C GLY A 404 -10.87 -24.80 2.16
N ALA A 405 -11.45 -24.43 3.29
CA ALA A 405 -11.34 -25.15 4.55
C ALA A 405 -12.69 -25.12 5.29
N GLY A 406 -13.04 -26.22 5.95
CA GLY A 406 -14.25 -26.36 6.73
C GLY A 406 -14.74 -27.81 6.78
N HIS A 407 -15.66 -28.11 7.70
CA HIS A 407 -16.24 -29.45 7.87
C HIS A 407 -15.18 -30.56 8.11
N GLY A 408 -14.11 -30.25 8.84
CA GLY A 408 -13.05 -31.22 9.17
C GLY A 408 -12.04 -31.48 8.05
N VAL A 409 -12.16 -30.79 6.92
CA VAL A 409 -11.28 -30.97 5.75
C VAL A 409 -10.71 -29.67 5.23
N VAL A 410 -9.56 -29.79 4.57
CA VAL A 410 -8.88 -28.70 3.86
C VAL A 410 -8.57 -29.15 2.44
N THR A 411 -8.95 -28.33 1.47
CA THR A 411 -8.63 -28.55 0.05
C THR A 411 -7.51 -27.64 -0.37
N VAL A 412 -6.42 -28.23 -0.83
CA VAL A 412 -5.18 -27.57 -1.21
C VAL A 412 -4.92 -27.82 -2.68
N ARG A 413 -4.52 -26.79 -3.41
CA ARG A 413 -3.97 -26.92 -4.76
C ARG A 413 -2.47 -26.79 -4.72
N PHE A 414 -1.77 -27.81 -5.19
CA PHE A 414 -0.31 -27.84 -5.23
C PHE A 414 0.18 -27.31 -6.57
N GLU A 415 0.54 -26.03 -6.59
CA GLU A 415 1.03 -25.31 -7.74
C GLU A 415 1.91 -24.14 -7.30
N THR A 416 2.81 -23.76 -8.18
CA THR A 416 3.75 -22.65 -8.04
C THR A 416 3.97 -21.99 -9.39
N ARG A 417 4.76 -20.92 -9.42
CA ARG A 417 5.17 -20.27 -10.67
C ARG A 417 5.83 -21.24 -11.66
N THR A 418 6.68 -22.15 -11.19
CA THR A 418 7.49 -23.05 -12.03
C THR A 418 6.75 -24.33 -12.42
N THR A 419 5.94 -24.87 -11.51
CA THR A 419 5.26 -26.16 -11.71
C THR A 419 4.05 -26.05 -12.63
N GLY A 420 3.51 -24.85 -12.83
CA GLY A 420 2.32 -24.63 -13.65
C GLY A 420 1.02 -25.03 -12.96
N PRO A 421 -0.12 -25.13 -13.69
CA PRO A 421 -1.42 -25.44 -13.09
C PRO A 421 -1.44 -26.81 -12.41
N GLY A 422 -1.69 -26.79 -11.10
CA GLY A 422 -1.61 -27.99 -10.26
C GLY A 422 -2.94 -28.69 -10.01
N LYS A 423 -2.89 -29.85 -9.34
CA LYS A 423 -4.08 -30.59 -8.91
C LYS A 423 -4.51 -30.19 -7.50
N ALA A 424 -5.82 -30.15 -7.27
CA ALA A 424 -6.38 -30.02 -5.93
C ALA A 424 -6.45 -31.39 -5.24
N ARG A 425 -6.17 -31.40 -3.94
CA ARG A 425 -6.30 -32.57 -3.06
C ARG A 425 -6.95 -32.13 -1.75
N THR A 426 -7.72 -33.03 -1.16
CA THR A 426 -8.42 -32.79 0.10
C THR A 426 -7.81 -33.66 1.19
N PHE A 427 -7.48 -33.02 2.31
CA PHE A 427 -6.89 -33.64 3.50
C PHE A 427 -7.82 -33.43 4.69
N LYS A 428 -7.62 -34.21 5.75
CA LYS A 428 -8.19 -33.86 7.05
C LYS A 428 -7.53 -32.60 7.58
N GLU A 429 -8.26 -31.77 8.32
CA GLU A 429 -7.73 -30.52 8.85
C GLU A 429 -6.60 -30.70 9.88
N ASP A 430 -6.53 -31.89 10.49
CA ASP A 430 -5.53 -32.29 11.47
C ASP A 430 -4.35 -33.05 10.85
N ASP A 431 -4.28 -33.18 9.52
CA ASP A 431 -3.19 -33.85 8.84
C ASP A 431 -1.84 -33.22 9.21
N VAL A 432 -0.99 -34.01 9.87
CA VAL A 432 0.31 -33.59 10.37
C VAL A 432 1.33 -33.38 9.27
N ARG A 433 1.09 -33.90 8.06
CA ARG A 433 1.96 -33.72 6.90
C ARG A 433 1.67 -32.42 6.15
N LEU A 434 0.59 -31.74 6.48
CA LEU A 434 0.25 -30.44 5.91
C LEU A 434 0.72 -29.33 6.85
N GLU A 435 1.67 -28.55 6.37
CA GLU A 435 2.31 -27.48 7.14
C GLU A 435 2.12 -26.13 6.45
N ARG A 436 2.18 -25.03 7.21
CA ARG A 436 2.20 -23.69 6.64
C ARG A 436 3.54 -23.46 5.95
N ALA A 437 3.51 -22.91 4.74
CA ALA A 437 4.71 -22.60 3.98
C ALA A 437 4.94 -21.10 3.90
N ASP A 438 6.20 -20.72 3.73
CA ASP A 438 6.55 -19.36 3.37
C ASP A 438 6.11 -19.03 1.95
N VAL A 439 5.69 -17.78 1.74
CA VAL A 439 5.18 -17.31 0.44
C VAL A 439 6.21 -17.40 -0.69
N GLU A 440 7.51 -17.48 -0.35
CA GLU A 440 8.63 -17.60 -1.29
C GLU A 440 8.59 -18.93 -2.05
N GLY A 441 8.16 -20.02 -1.39
CA GLY A 441 8.02 -21.33 -2.04
C GLY A 441 7.01 -21.35 -3.20
N SER A 442 6.17 -20.31 -3.34
CA SER A 442 5.29 -20.17 -4.49
C SER A 442 5.97 -19.64 -5.77
N LEU A 443 7.21 -19.15 -5.66
CA LEU A 443 8.03 -18.72 -6.79
C LEU A 443 8.89 -19.84 -7.37
N GLU A 444 9.20 -20.85 -6.57
CA GLU A 444 10.03 -22.02 -6.90
C GLU A 444 9.21 -23.19 -7.41
#